data_AF-A0A9D2TZ62-F1
#
_entry.id   AF-A0A9D2TZ62-F1
#
_cell.length_a   1.000
_cell.length_b   1.000
_cell.length_c   1.000
_cell.angle_alpha   90.00
_cell.angle_beta   90.00
_cell.angle_gamma   90.00
#
_symmetry.space_group_name_H-M   'P 1'
#
loop_
_entity.id
_entity.type
_entity.pdbx_description
1 polymer ?
#
loop_
_entity_poly.entity_id
_entity_poly.type
_entity_poly.pdbx_seq_one_letter_code
_entity_poly.pdbx_strand_id
1 'polypeptide(L)'
;RLSILPDDEIVSISDIYAPAWLYENEMHDLFGVKVKMMSTDYHGTLYRLKNKTPYRKETAASQPEKAGAQRPGNVAAQQPEKQEEK
;
A
#
# COMPACT_ATOMS: atom_id res chain seq x y z
N ARG A 1 18.24 10.21 15.47
CA ARG A 1 17.70 8.83 15.30
C ARG A 1 16.22 8.89 15.61
N LEU A 2 15.36 8.47 14.68
CA LEU A 2 13.93 8.25 14.92
C LEU A 2 13.71 6.80 15.36
N SER A 3 12.83 6.56 16.33
CA SER A 3 12.46 5.22 16.80
C SER A 3 10.94 5.10 16.69
N ILE A 4 10.46 4.05 16.03
CA ILE A 4 9.03 3.78 15.78
C ILE A 4 8.64 2.42 16.37
N LEU A 5 7.41 2.32 16.88
CA LEU A 5 6.81 1.06 17.29
C LEU A 5 6.20 0.34 16.07
N PRO A 6 5.98 -1.00 16.13
CA PRO A 6 5.50 -1.78 14.98
C PRO A 6 4.16 -1.33 14.39
N ASP A 7 3.33 -0.66 15.17
CA ASP A 7 2.00 -0.23 14.76
C ASP A 7 1.86 1.29 14.57
N ASP A 8 2.96 2.03 14.78
CA ASP A 8 2.96 3.48 14.61
C ASP A 8 2.73 3.84 13.14
N GLU A 9 1.90 4.87 12.96
CA GLU A 9 1.64 5.46 11.67
C GLU A 9 2.47 6.72 11.52
N ILE A 10 3.22 6.81 10.43
CA ILE A 10 4.02 7.99 10.11
C ILE A 10 3.43 8.75 8.93
N VAL A 11 3.55 10.06 8.95
CA VAL A 11 3.12 10.92 7.85
C VAL A 11 4.23 11.00 6.80
N SER A 12 3.85 10.84 5.54
CA SER A 12 4.73 11.00 4.39
C SER A 12 5.22 12.45 4.26
N ILE A 13 6.45 12.60 3.77
CA ILE A 13 7.03 13.90 3.39
C ILE A 13 7.08 14.07 1.87
N SER A 14 6.54 13.12 1.11
CA SER A 14 6.63 13.11 -0.35
C SER A 14 5.86 14.25 -1.02
N ASP A 15 4.96 14.93 -0.31
CA ASP A 15 4.28 16.15 -0.78
C ASP A 15 5.25 17.34 -0.90
N ILE A 16 6.20 17.48 0.03
CA ILE A 16 7.21 18.56 0.03
C ILE A 16 8.55 18.11 -0.55
N TYR A 17 8.82 16.81 -0.56
CA TYR A 17 10.03 16.21 -1.08
C TYR A 17 9.70 14.97 -1.91
N ALA A 18 9.33 15.20 -3.18
CA ALA A 18 8.87 14.17 -4.10
C ALA A 18 9.70 12.86 -4.07
N PRO A 19 11.05 12.86 -4.07
CA PRO A 19 11.81 11.61 -4.08
C PRO A 19 11.59 10.69 -2.86
N ALA A 20 10.99 11.20 -1.77
CA ALA A 20 10.69 10.41 -0.57
C ALA A 20 9.72 9.26 -0.84
N TRP A 21 8.81 9.37 -1.81
CA TRP A 21 7.79 8.33 -2.05
C TRP A 21 8.43 6.96 -2.30
N LEU A 22 9.61 6.91 -2.92
CA LEU A 22 10.33 5.66 -3.21
C LEU A 22 10.75 4.96 -1.90
N TYR A 23 11.37 5.72 -1.00
CA TYR A 23 11.83 5.20 0.29
C TYR A 23 10.68 4.79 1.19
N GLU A 24 9.59 5.57 1.19
CA GLU A 24 8.40 5.27 1.97
C GLU A 24 7.74 3.96 1.51
N ASN A 25 7.66 3.73 0.19
CA ASN A 25 7.16 2.46 -0.36
C ASN A 25 8.13 1.30 -0.05
N GLU A 26 9.45 1.50 -0.17
CA GLU A 26 10.44 0.48 0.18
C GLU A 26 10.33 0.08 1.67
N MET A 27 10.20 1.06 2.56
CA MET A 27 10.01 0.84 3.99
C MET A 27 8.72 0.08 4.28
N HIS A 28 7.64 0.40 3.56
CA HIS A 28 6.37 -0.30 3.66
C HIS A 28 6.50 -1.77 3.22
N ASP A 29 7.05 -2.03 2.03
CA ASP A 29 7.17 -3.36 1.44
C ASP A 29 8.13 -4.28 2.22
N LEU A 30 9.26 -3.74 2.67
CA LEU A 30 10.34 -4.52 3.27
C LEU A 30 10.20 -4.70 4.78
N PHE A 31 9.74 -3.66 5.49
CA PHE A 31 9.72 -3.61 6.96
C PHE A 31 8.30 -3.54 7.53
N GLY A 32 7.28 -3.27 6.72
CA GLY A 32 5.89 -3.16 7.15
C GLY A 32 5.56 -1.86 7.87
N VAL A 33 6.31 -0.79 7.62
CA VAL A 33 6.05 0.53 8.21
C VAL A 33 4.75 1.11 7.64
N LYS A 34 3.89 1.64 8.50
CA LYS A 34 2.62 2.27 8.08
C LYS A 34 2.88 3.73 7.75
N VAL A 35 2.95 4.07 6.47
CA VAL A 35 3.11 5.46 5.99
C VAL A 35 1.78 5.96 5.45
N LYS A 36 1.36 7.17 5.84
CA LYS A 36 0.12 7.81 5.41
C LYS A 36 0.38 9.05 4.58
N MET A 37 -0.59 9.41 3.73
CA MET A 37 -0.57 10.63 2.90
C MET A 37 0.59 10.68 1.90
N MET A 38 0.96 9.52 1.35
CA MET A 38 1.96 9.44 0.29
C MET A 38 1.42 10.03 -1.01
N SER A 39 2.26 10.77 -1.72
CA SER A 39 1.91 11.32 -3.04
C SER A 39 1.74 10.21 -4.09
N THR A 40 2.52 9.13 -4.00
CA THR A 40 2.39 7.92 -4.83
C THR A 40 2.51 6.68 -3.97
N ASP A 41 1.43 5.90 -3.85
CA ASP A 41 1.36 4.69 -3.04
C ASP A 41 1.26 3.44 -3.92
N TYR A 42 2.24 2.53 -3.81
CA TYR A 42 2.28 1.24 -4.51
C TYR A 42 1.60 0.11 -3.73
N HIS A 43 1.03 0.38 -2.56
CA HIS A 43 0.19 -0.54 -1.79
C HIS A 43 0.84 -1.92 -1.55
N GLY A 44 2.15 -1.96 -1.28
CA GLY A 44 2.85 -3.24 -1.07
C GLY A 44 3.38 -3.90 -2.35
N THR A 45 3.39 -3.20 -3.49
CA THR A 45 3.75 -3.75 -4.81
C THR A 45 4.91 -3.06 -5.51
N LEU A 46 5.71 -2.27 -4.76
CA LEU A 46 6.92 -1.65 -5.31
C LEU A 46 7.91 -2.76 -5.75
N TYR A 47 8.02 -3.82 -4.95
CA TYR A 47 8.83 -4.99 -5.28
C TYR A 47 8.00 -6.27 -5.46
N ARG A 48 8.47 -7.15 -6.36
CA ARG A 48 7.95 -8.52 -6.47
C ARG A 48 8.58 -9.41 -5.41
N LEU A 49 8.05 -9.34 -4.19
CA LEU A 49 8.53 -10.12 -3.05
C LEU A 49 7.83 -11.48 -2.96
N LYS A 50 8.58 -12.50 -2.53
CA LYS A 50 8.02 -13.84 -2.24
C LYS A 50 7.24 -13.87 -0.92
N ASN A 51 7.75 -13.15 0.08
CA ASN A 51 7.17 -13.02 1.42
C ASN A 51 6.82 -11.55 1.68
N LYS A 52 5.69 -11.28 2.35
CA LYS A 52 5.36 -9.91 2.78
C LYS A 52 6.32 -9.46 3.87
N THR A 53 6.82 -8.22 3.79
CA THR A 53 7.63 -7.56 4.83
C THR A 53 8.75 -8.43 5.42
N PRO A 54 9.69 -8.91 4.59
CA PRO A 54 10.69 -9.93 4.98
C PRO A 54 11.63 -9.51 6.10
N TYR A 55 11.79 -8.20 6.36
CA TYR A 55 12.68 -7.69 7.39
C TYR A 55 11.95 -7.19 8.64
N ARG A 56 10.62 -7.37 8.70
CA ARG A 56 9.87 -7.14 9.93
C ARG A 56 10.36 -8.12 10.98
N LYS A 57 10.90 -7.61 12.10
CA LYS A 57 11.24 -8.44 13.25
C LYS A 57 9.95 -8.94 13.88
N GLU A 58 9.70 -10.24 13.83
CA GLU A 58 8.56 -10.83 14.54
C GLU A 58 8.70 -10.58 16.03
N THR A 59 7.76 -9.81 16.58
CA THR A 59 7.33 -10.01 17.97
C THR A 59 6.26 -11.10 17.91
N ALA A 60 6.33 -12.07 18.83
CA ALA A 60 5.77 -13.42 18.74
C ALA A 60 4.23 -13.59 18.57
N ALA A 61 3.49 -12.62 18.00
CA ALA A 61 2.03 -12.61 18.04
C ALA A 61 1.29 -12.16 16.77
N SER A 62 1.90 -12.09 15.56
CA SER A 62 1.14 -11.57 14.41
C SER A 62 1.55 -12.09 13.03
N GLN A 63 0.94 -13.21 12.62
CA GLN A 63 0.42 -13.46 11.27
C GLN A 63 -0.92 -14.22 11.42
N PRO A 64 -1.91 -14.14 10.49
CA PRO A 64 -1.84 -13.62 9.11
C PRO A 64 -2.94 -12.59 8.74
N GLU A 65 -2.75 -11.81 7.67
CA GLU A 65 -3.90 -11.38 6.85
C GLU A 65 -3.57 -11.37 5.34
N LYS A 66 -4.32 -12.19 4.61
CA LYS A 66 -4.39 -12.23 3.15
C LYS A 66 -5.52 -11.31 2.68
N ALA A 67 -5.19 -10.17 2.08
CA ALA A 67 -5.96 -9.41 1.08
C ALA A 67 -5.08 -8.21 0.66
N GLY A 68 -5.08 -7.65 -0.55
CA GLY A 68 -5.83 -7.97 -1.75
C GLY A 68 -4.92 -7.89 -2.97
N ALA A 69 -4.93 -8.96 -3.77
CA ALA A 69 -4.58 -8.87 -5.18
C ALA A 69 -5.82 -8.35 -5.92
N GLN A 70 -5.89 -7.05 -6.19
CA GLN A 70 -6.78 -6.52 -7.21
C GLN A 70 -5.96 -6.32 -8.49
N ARG A 71 -6.18 -7.21 -9.46
CA ARG A 71 -5.67 -7.13 -10.82
C ARG A 71 -6.49 -6.11 -11.63
N PRO A 72 -5.91 -5.52 -12.69
CA PRO A 72 -6.51 -4.40 -13.43
C PRO A 72 -7.65 -4.88 -14.33
N GLY A 73 -8.77 -4.16 -14.33
CA GLY A 73 -9.96 -4.46 -15.12
C GLY A 73 -10.40 -3.26 -15.96
N ASN A 74 -9.83 -3.19 -17.17
CA ASN A 74 -10.40 -2.69 -18.43
C ASN A 74 -11.58 -1.69 -18.38
N VAL A 75 -11.34 -0.44 -18.80
CA VAL A 75 -12.42 0.50 -19.19
C VAL A 75 -12.70 0.28 -20.67
N ALA A 76 -13.66 -0.58 -20.98
CA ALA A 76 -14.24 -0.73 -22.31
C ALA A 76 -15.75 -0.46 -22.23
N ALA A 77 -16.20 0.45 -23.08
CA ALA A 77 -17.56 0.94 -23.22
C ALA A 77 -18.63 -0.15 -23.39
N GLN A 78 -19.86 0.11 -22.92
CA GLN A 78 -21.12 0.06 -23.69
C GLN A 78 -22.35 0.31 -22.79
N GLN A 79 -23.26 1.18 -23.28
CA GLN A 79 -24.60 1.45 -22.76
C GLN A 79 -25.52 0.22 -22.88
N PRO A 80 -26.67 0.18 -22.19
CA PRO A 80 -27.92 0.35 -22.93
C PRO A 80 -29.05 1.11 -22.21
N GLU A 81 -29.87 1.79 -23.01
CA GLU A 81 -31.26 2.17 -22.74
C GLU A 81 -32.13 0.97 -22.32
N LYS A 82 -32.93 1.14 -21.25
CA LYS A 82 -34.40 0.89 -21.21
C LYS A 82 -34.90 0.76 -19.76
N GLN A 83 -35.89 1.59 -19.42
CA GLN A 83 -36.99 1.42 -18.45
C GLN A 83 -37.73 2.76 -18.49
N GLU A 84 -38.85 2.92 -19.19
CA GLU A 84 -40.20 2.41 -18.89
C GLU A 84 -40.61 2.70 -17.44
N GLU A 85 -41.10 3.92 -17.20
CA GLU A 85 -41.89 4.27 -16.03
C GLU A 85 -43.18 4.96 -16.48
N LYS A 86 -44.25 4.19 -16.31
CA LYS A 86 -45.66 4.49 -16.02
C LYS A 86 -46.17 5.93 -16.02
#